data_AF-A0A832GW85-F1
#
_entry.id   AF-A0A832GW85-F1
#
_cell.length_a   1.000
_cell.length_b   1.000
_cell.length_c   1.000
_cell.angle_alpha   90.00
_cell.angle_beta   90.00
_cell.angle_gamma   90.00
#
_symmetry.space_group_name_H-M   'P 1'
#
loop_
_entity.id
_entity.type
_entity.pdbx_description
1 polymer ?
#
loop_
_entity_poly.entity_id
_entity_poly.type
_entity_poly.pdbx_seq_one_letter_code
_entity_poly.pdbx_strand_id
1 'polypeptide(L)'
;MKRAVVGVLGRLDGYAEAVYEVEGREHRGRLLPLALAAEGAEPLLVAPESLAVLAYGSAEEAAEALERGGLSGALSAKVKSVFGARATVIVAQGLGSYRGSFEAVFENHFDNVVAHLFLDLLGALGGLEELVLDVSTGLNVYVAALMEAARALIVYSKLRCALQGCAGVGARIAAVPPVLGGGRYSVSLYEFTSKAFFEFPLKSLAFKPTHFVLSPLGDEAKAELAEELKEPVGRLKRILAEARLAFNALKYNVPLALYHEEVVNLKGADPAAGLEALRAIVAGVERRKRVLVEGGRLVVRRLRLNRALVVNAALSLALLESLREFYSAGVEGTE
;
A
#
# COMPACT_ATOMS: atom_id res chain seq x y z
N MET A 1 1.68 -18.22 -12.94
CA MET A 1 2.11 -17.73 -11.64
C MET A 1 2.59 -16.31 -11.77
N LYS A 2 1.81 -15.34 -11.28
CA LYS A 2 2.19 -13.92 -11.27
C LYS A 2 3.08 -13.64 -10.05
N ARG A 3 4.34 -13.29 -10.27
CA ARG A 3 5.34 -12.97 -9.24
C ARG A 3 5.75 -11.51 -9.35
N ALA A 4 5.94 -10.83 -8.23
CA ALA A 4 6.43 -9.45 -8.17
C ALA A 4 7.60 -9.36 -7.20
N VAL A 5 8.59 -8.53 -7.52
CA VAL A 5 9.69 -8.21 -6.63
C VAL A 5 9.64 -6.72 -6.32
N VAL A 6 9.50 -6.39 -5.04
CA VAL A 6 9.36 -5.02 -4.56
C VAL A 6 10.62 -4.63 -3.81
N GLY A 7 11.26 -3.54 -4.23
CA GLY A 7 12.38 -2.93 -3.50
C GLY A 7 12.16 -1.46 -3.25
N VAL A 8 12.81 -0.92 -2.21
CA VAL A 8 12.81 0.51 -1.93
C VAL A 8 14.01 1.16 -2.61
N LEU A 9 13.74 2.19 -3.41
CA LEU A 9 14.75 2.95 -4.11
C LEU A 9 15.41 3.97 -3.16
N GLY A 10 16.74 3.94 -3.12
CA GLY A 10 17.55 4.94 -2.45
C GLY A 10 17.92 6.08 -3.41
N ARG A 11 19.10 6.67 -3.20
CA ARG A 11 19.64 7.63 -4.17
C ARG A 11 19.84 6.94 -5.51
N LEU A 12 19.59 7.65 -6.62
CA LEU A 12 19.64 7.08 -7.97
C LEU A 12 21.07 6.81 -8.47
N ASP A 13 22.07 7.35 -7.78
CA ASP A 13 23.50 7.17 -8.05
C ASP A 13 24.12 6.09 -7.14
N GLY A 14 25.26 5.53 -7.56
CA GLY A 14 26.05 4.62 -6.72
C GLY A 14 25.70 3.13 -6.83
N TYR A 15 24.71 2.75 -7.63
CA TYR A 15 24.44 1.33 -7.91
C TYR A 15 25.40 0.78 -8.96
N ALA A 16 26.26 -0.15 -8.56
CA ALA A 16 27.09 -0.93 -9.47
C ALA A 16 26.33 -2.14 -10.02
N GLU A 17 26.73 -2.62 -11.20
CA GLU A 17 26.28 -3.93 -11.71
C GLU A 17 26.76 -5.04 -10.77
N ALA A 18 25.84 -5.88 -10.33
CA ALA A 18 26.10 -6.99 -9.42
C ALA A 18 25.50 -8.30 -9.97
N VAL A 19 26.09 -9.42 -9.54
CA VAL A 19 25.55 -10.76 -9.75
C VAL A 19 24.89 -11.22 -8.46
N TYR A 20 23.57 -11.35 -8.46
CA TYR A 20 22.79 -11.89 -7.36
C TYR A 20 22.63 -13.40 -7.55
N GLU A 21 23.03 -14.17 -6.55
CA GLU A 21 22.80 -15.61 -6.53
C GLU A 21 21.57 -15.91 -5.67
N VAL A 22 20.46 -16.30 -6.31
CA VAL A 22 19.18 -16.59 -5.66
C VAL A 22 18.83 -18.06 -5.90
N GLU A 23 18.72 -18.85 -4.82
CA GLU A 23 18.38 -20.28 -4.92
C GLU A 23 19.26 -21.07 -5.92
N GLY A 24 20.55 -20.71 -5.99
CA GLY A 24 21.55 -21.34 -6.88
C GLY A 24 21.53 -20.86 -8.34
N ARG A 25 20.73 -19.83 -8.66
CA ARG A 25 20.70 -19.19 -9.99
C ARG A 25 21.33 -17.81 -9.95
N GLU A 26 21.96 -17.43 -11.06
CA GLU A 26 22.61 -16.12 -11.20
C GLU A 26 21.71 -15.13 -11.93
N HIS A 27 21.57 -13.94 -11.35
CA HIS A 27 20.82 -12.83 -11.92
C HIS A 27 21.70 -11.59 -11.92
N ARG A 28 21.78 -10.91 -13.06
CA ARG A 28 22.62 -9.72 -13.20
C ARG A 28 21.76 -8.47 -13.21
N GLY A 29 22.20 -7.46 -12.48
CA GLY A 29 21.60 -6.14 -12.52
C GLY A 29 22.13 -5.23 -11.42
N ARG A 30 21.71 -3.96 -11.46
CA ARG A 30 22.08 -2.96 -10.46
C ARG A 30 21.23 -2.99 -9.18
N LEU A 31 20.06 -3.60 -9.27
CA LEU A 31 19.08 -3.72 -8.20
C LEU A 31 18.47 -5.12 -8.28
N LEU A 32 18.27 -5.77 -7.14
CA LEU A 32 17.70 -7.11 -7.09
C LEU A 32 16.31 -7.20 -7.76
N PRO A 33 15.35 -6.28 -7.52
CA PRO A 33 14.07 -6.29 -8.23
C PRO A 33 14.21 -6.29 -9.75
N LEU A 34 15.17 -5.53 -10.28
CA LEU A 34 15.40 -5.44 -11.72
C LEU A 34 16.12 -6.69 -12.25
N ALA A 35 17.05 -7.27 -11.49
CA ALA A 35 17.73 -8.50 -11.86
C ALA A 35 16.77 -9.69 -11.93
N LEU A 36 15.83 -9.79 -10.98
CA LEU A 36 14.82 -10.84 -10.95
C LEU A 36 13.70 -10.64 -11.99
N ALA A 37 13.52 -9.44 -12.53
CA ALA A 37 12.55 -9.19 -13.58
C ALA A 37 12.85 -9.96 -14.88
N ALA A 38 14.13 -10.27 -15.13
CA ALA A 38 14.55 -11.06 -16.28
C ALA A 38 13.95 -12.48 -16.30
N GLU A 39 13.50 -12.98 -15.15
CA GLU A 39 12.84 -14.29 -15.03
C GLU A 39 11.31 -14.22 -15.03
N GLY A 40 10.74 -13.10 -15.50
CA GLY A 40 9.29 -12.92 -15.61
C GLY A 40 8.60 -12.44 -14.33
N ALA A 41 9.36 -12.03 -13.31
CA ALA A 41 8.80 -11.30 -12.18
C ALA A 41 8.53 -9.84 -12.56
N GLU A 42 7.46 -9.25 -12.02
CA GLU A 42 7.17 -7.82 -12.20
C GLU A 42 8.03 -6.98 -11.23
N PRO A 43 8.95 -6.14 -11.72
CA PRO A 43 9.74 -5.28 -10.86
C PRO A 43 8.92 -4.08 -10.42
N LEU A 44 8.83 -3.90 -9.11
CA LEU A 44 8.19 -2.74 -8.49
C LEU A 44 9.19 -2.02 -7.59
N LEU A 45 9.31 -0.71 -7.80
CA LEU A 45 10.20 0.15 -7.04
C LEU A 45 9.38 1.15 -6.24
N VAL A 46 9.55 1.12 -4.93
CA VAL A 46 9.01 2.13 -4.01
C VAL A 46 10.00 3.28 -3.96
N ALA A 47 9.64 4.41 -4.56
CA ALA A 47 10.48 5.60 -4.65
C ALA A 47 9.98 6.68 -3.67
N PRO A 48 10.76 7.04 -2.64
CA PRO A 48 10.39 8.11 -1.72
C PRO A 48 10.23 9.47 -2.40
N GLU A 49 9.26 10.28 -1.98
CA GLU A 49 9.13 11.66 -2.45
C GLU A 49 10.39 12.50 -2.21
N SER A 50 11.18 12.15 -1.20
CA SER A 50 12.44 12.81 -0.90
C SER A 50 13.45 12.74 -2.03
N LEU A 51 13.32 11.79 -2.97
CA LEU A 51 14.14 11.77 -4.19
C LEU A 51 13.88 12.96 -5.11
N ALA A 52 12.83 13.77 -4.85
CA ALA A 52 12.61 15.03 -5.54
C ALA A 52 13.84 15.96 -5.46
N VAL A 53 14.59 15.95 -4.34
CA VAL A 53 15.82 16.77 -4.18
C VAL A 53 16.95 16.39 -5.13
N LEU A 54 16.87 15.20 -5.75
CA LEU A 54 17.78 14.72 -6.79
C LEU A 54 17.11 14.70 -8.18
N ALA A 55 15.78 14.80 -8.20
CA ALA A 55 15.01 14.74 -9.43
C ALA A 55 14.96 16.10 -10.14
N TYR A 56 14.86 17.19 -9.38
CA TYR A 56 14.62 18.55 -9.86
C TYR A 56 15.80 19.49 -9.57
N GLY A 57 15.85 20.60 -10.30
CA GLY A 57 16.89 21.62 -10.15
C GLY A 57 16.63 22.57 -8.99
N SER A 58 15.35 22.82 -8.66
CA SER A 58 14.94 23.75 -7.60
C SER A 58 13.76 23.24 -6.76
N ALA A 59 13.53 23.90 -5.62
CA ALA A 59 12.41 23.60 -4.74
C ALA A 59 11.05 23.94 -5.39
N GLU A 60 11.01 24.98 -6.21
CA GLU A 60 9.83 25.46 -6.92
C GLU A 60 9.35 24.44 -7.96
N GLU A 61 10.27 23.91 -8.78
CA GLU A 61 9.97 22.85 -9.75
C GLU A 61 9.42 21.59 -9.05
N ALA A 62 10.06 21.21 -7.93
CA ALA A 62 9.64 20.06 -7.15
C ALA A 62 8.27 20.26 -6.48
N ALA A 63 7.99 21.46 -5.97
CA ALA A 63 6.70 21.82 -5.39
C ALA A 63 5.58 21.70 -6.42
N GLU A 64 5.77 22.28 -7.60
CA GLU A 64 4.82 22.22 -8.71
C GLU A 64 4.54 20.77 -9.12
N ALA A 65 5.59 19.95 -9.23
CA ALA A 65 5.46 18.54 -9.56
C ALA A 65 4.71 17.73 -8.48
N LEU A 66 4.90 18.05 -7.20
CA LEU A 66 4.19 17.40 -6.09
C LEU A 66 2.71 17.77 -6.01
N GLU A 67 2.36 18.99 -6.40
CA GLU A 67 0.97 19.45 -6.47
C GLU A 67 0.24 18.88 -7.68
N ARG A 68 0.90 18.84 -8.85
CA ARG A 68 0.32 18.36 -10.11
C ARG A 68 0.42 16.84 -10.31
N GLY A 69 1.06 16.12 -9.38
CA GLY A 69 1.26 14.67 -9.49
C GLY A 69 2.31 14.25 -10.52
N GLY A 70 3.17 15.16 -10.97
CA GLY A 70 4.22 14.90 -11.97
C GLY A 70 5.40 14.07 -11.46
N LEU A 71 5.56 13.94 -10.14
CA LEU A 71 6.70 13.26 -9.53
C LEU A 71 6.83 11.78 -9.93
N SER A 72 5.72 11.05 -10.01
CA SER A 72 5.74 9.64 -10.40
C SER A 72 6.29 9.44 -11.82
N GLY A 73 5.87 10.28 -12.76
CA GLY A 73 6.37 10.27 -14.14
C GLY A 73 7.86 10.61 -14.22
N ALA A 74 8.30 11.63 -13.49
CA ALA A 74 9.70 12.03 -13.44
C ALA A 74 10.61 10.94 -12.86
N LEU A 75 10.21 10.31 -11.76
CA LEU A 75 10.97 9.22 -11.14
C LEU A 75 10.98 7.98 -12.03
N SER A 76 9.86 7.64 -12.67
CA SER A 76 9.78 6.54 -13.64
C SER A 76 10.71 6.75 -14.83
N ALA A 77 10.75 7.97 -15.38
CA ALA A 77 11.67 8.33 -16.47
C ALA A 77 13.14 8.24 -16.02
N LYS A 78 13.46 8.70 -14.80
CA LYS A 78 14.81 8.59 -14.24
C LYS A 78 15.22 7.14 -13.99
N VAL A 79 14.34 6.30 -13.43
CA VAL A 79 14.60 4.86 -13.26
C VAL A 79 14.94 4.22 -14.60
N LYS A 80 14.13 4.47 -15.63
CA LYS A 80 14.39 3.93 -16.97
C LYS A 80 15.71 4.42 -17.56
N SER A 81 16.03 5.71 -17.39
CA SER A 81 17.27 6.31 -17.88
C SER A 81 18.52 5.75 -17.17
N VAL A 82 18.47 5.63 -15.84
CA VAL A 82 19.60 5.19 -15.03
C VAL A 82 19.84 3.70 -15.15
N PHE A 83 18.78 2.88 -15.06
CA PHE A 83 18.91 1.43 -14.97
C PHE A 83 18.67 0.71 -16.30
N GLY A 84 18.23 1.40 -17.36
CA GLY A 84 17.94 0.80 -18.66
C GLY A 84 16.75 -0.17 -18.66
N ALA A 85 16.05 -0.32 -17.53
CA ALA A 85 14.95 -1.26 -17.34
C ALA A 85 13.65 -0.53 -17.02
N ARG A 86 12.52 -1.10 -17.46
CA ARG A 86 11.19 -0.63 -17.07
C ARG A 86 10.81 -1.29 -15.74
N ALA A 87 10.31 -0.49 -14.81
CA ALA A 87 9.73 -0.97 -13.56
C ALA A 87 8.51 -0.13 -13.22
N THR A 88 7.57 -0.74 -12.50
CA THR A 88 6.45 -0.01 -11.90
C THR A 88 7.00 0.81 -10.75
N VAL A 89 6.79 2.12 -10.76
CA VAL A 89 7.24 3.01 -9.68
C VAL A 89 6.04 3.42 -8.83
N ILE A 90 6.08 3.09 -7.54
CA ILE A 90 5.14 3.61 -6.54
C ILE A 90 5.85 4.72 -5.77
N VAL A 91 5.25 5.91 -5.73
CA VAL A 91 5.81 7.03 -4.97
C VAL A 91 5.34 6.95 -3.52
N ALA A 92 6.28 6.70 -2.59
CA ALA A 92 5.99 6.70 -1.17
C ALA A 92 6.14 8.12 -0.60
N GLN A 93 5.18 8.53 0.25
CA GLN A 93 5.19 9.87 0.83
C GLN A 93 6.48 10.19 1.59
N GLY A 94 6.97 11.43 1.47
CA GLY A 94 8.15 11.91 2.16
C GLY A 94 7.99 11.90 3.69
N LEU A 95 9.08 11.64 4.41
CA LEU A 95 9.16 11.71 5.88
C LEU A 95 10.57 12.14 6.29
N GLY A 96 10.69 13.26 7.01
CA GLY A 96 11.96 13.77 7.51
C GLY A 96 12.59 14.85 6.62
N SER A 97 13.89 15.11 6.82
CA SER A 97 14.63 16.19 6.17
C SER A 97 15.72 15.64 5.24
N TYR A 98 15.82 16.20 4.04
CA TYR A 98 16.72 15.74 2.99
C TYR A 98 17.42 16.92 2.32
N ARG A 99 18.64 16.69 1.82
CA ARG A 99 19.43 17.68 1.09
C ARG A 99 19.93 17.10 -0.22
N GLY A 100 19.80 17.89 -1.28
CA GLY A 100 20.30 17.61 -2.63
C GLY A 100 20.55 18.92 -3.36
N SER A 101 19.94 19.10 -4.53
CA SER A 101 19.92 20.40 -5.25
C SER A 101 19.29 21.52 -4.40
N PHE A 102 18.36 21.15 -3.52
CA PHE A 102 17.71 22.02 -2.53
C PHE A 102 17.47 21.23 -1.23
N GLU A 103 17.06 21.92 -0.17
CA GLU A 103 16.63 21.28 1.08
C GLU A 103 15.12 20.99 1.02
N ALA A 104 14.71 19.80 1.45
CA ALA A 104 13.30 19.43 1.55
C ALA A 104 12.98 18.87 2.94
N VAL A 105 11.87 19.32 3.53
CA VAL A 105 11.37 18.82 4.81
C VAL A 105 9.94 18.34 4.66
N PHE A 106 9.74 17.08 5.01
CA PHE A 106 8.45 16.41 4.96
C PHE A 106 7.96 16.18 6.39
N GLU A 107 7.10 17.09 6.84
CA GLU A 107 6.36 16.98 8.09
C GLU A 107 5.21 16.00 7.89
N ASN A 108 5.51 14.72 8.10
CA ASN A 108 4.62 13.61 7.88
C ASN A 108 4.70 12.60 9.04
N HIS A 109 3.88 11.56 8.99
CA HIS A 109 3.90 10.48 9.96
C HIS A 109 4.12 9.13 9.28
N PHE A 110 4.85 8.22 9.93
CA PHE A 110 5.10 6.87 9.42
C PHE A 110 3.80 6.12 9.04
N ASP A 111 2.77 6.25 9.88
CA ASP A 111 1.43 5.69 9.62
C ASP A 111 0.85 6.09 8.26
N ASN A 112 1.13 7.30 7.78
CA ASN A 112 0.65 7.77 6.48
C ASN A 112 1.36 7.03 5.35
N VAL A 113 2.70 6.93 5.45
CA VAL A 113 3.53 6.21 4.47
C VAL A 113 3.03 4.77 4.34
N VAL A 114 2.79 4.08 5.45
CA VAL A 114 2.28 2.69 5.46
C VAL A 114 0.88 2.60 4.85
N ALA A 115 -0.06 3.47 5.25
CA ALA A 115 -1.44 3.42 4.78
C ALA A 115 -1.56 3.66 3.27
N HIS A 116 -0.85 4.67 2.75
CA HIS A 116 -0.81 4.95 1.32
C HIS A 116 -0.14 3.82 0.55
N LEU A 117 1.05 3.38 0.99
CA LEU A 117 1.77 2.31 0.32
C LEU A 117 0.96 1.01 0.28
N PHE A 118 0.23 0.69 1.35
CA PHE A 118 -0.69 -0.46 1.36
C PHE A 118 -1.78 -0.35 0.29
N LEU A 119 -2.45 0.80 0.18
CA LEU A 119 -3.49 1.01 -0.85
C LEU A 119 -2.91 0.99 -2.27
N ASP A 120 -1.70 1.53 -2.45
CA ASP A 120 -1.02 1.52 -3.75
C ASP A 120 -0.62 0.10 -4.16
N LEU A 121 -0.10 -0.69 -3.22
CA LEU A 121 0.22 -2.10 -3.45
C LEU A 121 -1.03 -2.93 -3.77
N LEU A 122 -2.18 -2.67 -3.12
CA LEU A 122 -3.44 -3.33 -3.48
C LEU A 122 -3.84 -3.08 -4.95
N GLY A 123 -3.59 -1.87 -5.45
CA GLY A 123 -3.87 -1.53 -6.85
C GLY A 123 -2.87 -2.13 -7.83
N ALA A 124 -1.58 -2.08 -7.49
CA ALA A 124 -0.51 -2.54 -8.38
C ALA A 124 -0.39 -4.07 -8.45
N LEU A 125 -0.71 -4.78 -7.37
CA LEU A 125 -0.45 -6.22 -7.23
C LEU A 125 -1.72 -7.08 -7.37
N GLY A 126 -2.72 -6.60 -8.12
CA GLY A 126 -3.92 -7.37 -8.43
C GLY A 126 -3.59 -8.73 -9.07
N GLY A 127 -4.12 -9.81 -8.51
CA GLY A 127 -3.92 -11.18 -9.01
C GLY A 127 -2.53 -11.77 -8.75
N LEU A 128 -1.76 -11.19 -7.82
CA LEU A 128 -0.43 -11.68 -7.47
C LEU A 128 -0.49 -12.99 -6.66
N GLU A 129 0.34 -13.96 -7.03
CA GLU A 129 0.51 -15.23 -6.30
C GLU A 129 1.72 -15.18 -5.38
N GLU A 130 2.79 -14.49 -5.81
CA GLU A 130 4.03 -14.42 -5.04
C GLU A 130 4.67 -13.02 -4.99
N LEU A 131 5.07 -12.62 -3.79
CA LEU A 131 5.71 -11.35 -3.49
C LEU A 131 7.11 -11.56 -2.89
N VAL A 132 8.14 -11.00 -3.51
CA VAL A 132 9.48 -10.95 -2.91
C VAL A 132 9.78 -9.52 -2.49
N LEU A 133 10.07 -9.31 -1.20
CA LEU A 133 10.40 -8.03 -0.62
C LEU A 133 11.93 -7.90 -0.51
N ASP A 134 12.52 -7.06 -1.34
CA ASP A 134 13.93 -6.69 -1.22
C ASP A 134 14.11 -5.66 -0.10
N VAL A 135 14.76 -6.10 0.98
CA VAL A 135 15.09 -5.26 2.15
C VAL A 135 16.57 -4.87 2.19
N SER A 136 17.30 -5.07 1.09
CA SER A 136 18.76 -4.82 1.00
C SER A 136 19.15 -3.36 1.27
N THR A 137 18.24 -2.41 1.03
CA THR A 137 18.44 -0.97 1.33
C THR A 137 18.16 -0.62 2.81
N GLY A 138 18.24 -1.61 3.70
CA GLY A 138 17.63 -1.74 5.04
C GLY A 138 17.89 -0.70 6.14
N LEU A 139 18.58 0.42 5.87
CA LEU A 139 18.67 1.55 6.82
C LEU A 139 17.60 2.62 6.60
N ASN A 140 16.64 2.34 5.73
CA ASN A 140 15.64 3.28 5.30
C ASN A 140 14.29 3.03 5.99
N VAL A 141 13.69 4.06 6.60
CA VAL A 141 12.34 4.02 7.17
C VAL A 141 11.29 3.50 6.17
N TYR A 142 11.54 3.71 4.88
CA TYR A 142 10.68 3.21 3.81
C TYR A 142 10.70 1.68 3.67
N VAL A 143 11.79 0.99 4.04
CA VAL A 143 11.83 -0.49 4.07
C VAL A 143 10.93 -1.00 5.19
N ALA A 144 10.99 -0.38 6.37
CA ALA A 144 10.07 -0.70 7.47
C ALA A 144 8.61 -0.42 7.07
N ALA A 145 8.35 0.69 6.38
CA ALA A 145 7.01 1.02 5.89
C ALA A 145 6.50 -0.01 4.86
N LEU A 146 7.37 -0.45 3.94
CA LEU A 146 7.08 -1.50 2.97
C LEU A 146 6.75 -2.83 3.65
N MET A 147 7.53 -3.24 4.66
CA MET A 147 7.26 -4.47 5.40
C MET A 147 5.91 -4.44 6.11
N GLU A 148 5.54 -3.31 6.73
CA GLU A 148 4.25 -3.14 7.40
C GLU A 148 3.08 -3.11 6.40
N ALA A 149 3.24 -2.43 5.27
CA ALA A 149 2.25 -2.42 4.19
C ALA A 149 2.06 -3.81 3.56
N ALA A 150 3.16 -4.54 3.34
CA ALA A 150 3.14 -5.90 2.84
C ALA A 150 2.49 -6.87 3.84
N ARG A 151 2.71 -6.69 5.14
CA ARG A 151 2.03 -7.46 6.19
C ARG A 151 0.51 -7.29 6.07
N ALA A 152 0.03 -6.06 5.93
CA ALA A 152 -1.39 -5.77 5.73
C ALA A 152 -1.92 -6.37 4.41
N LEU A 153 -1.15 -6.31 3.31
CA LEU A 153 -1.49 -6.93 2.03
C LEU A 153 -1.62 -8.45 2.12
N ILE A 154 -0.71 -9.12 2.83
CA ILE A 154 -0.77 -10.57 3.05
C ILE A 154 -2.05 -10.95 3.81
N VAL A 155 -2.38 -10.21 4.88
CA VAL A 155 -3.62 -10.45 5.63
C VAL A 155 -4.85 -10.17 4.76
N TYR A 156 -4.85 -9.08 4.00
CA TYR A 156 -5.92 -8.76 3.06
C TYR A 156 -6.15 -9.89 2.06
N SER A 157 -5.08 -10.38 1.43
CA SER A 157 -5.13 -11.46 0.45
C SER A 157 -5.66 -12.77 1.04
N LYS A 158 -5.23 -13.13 2.27
CA LYS A 158 -5.76 -14.29 2.99
C LYS A 158 -7.25 -14.15 3.32
N LEU A 159 -7.68 -12.96 3.75
CA LEU A 159 -9.09 -12.72 4.07
C LEU A 159 -9.98 -12.74 2.82
N ARG A 160 -9.47 -12.27 1.67
CA ARG A 160 -10.21 -12.23 0.40
C ARG A 160 -10.58 -13.62 -0.14
N CYS A 161 -9.82 -14.64 0.21
CA CYS A 161 -10.08 -16.02 -0.21
C CYS A 161 -10.25 -17.00 0.96
N ALA A 162 -10.59 -16.49 2.16
CA ALA A 162 -10.64 -17.27 3.39
C ALA A 162 -11.60 -18.47 3.30
N LEU A 163 -12.69 -18.33 2.55
CA LEU A 163 -13.69 -19.38 2.34
C LEU A 163 -13.46 -20.21 1.07
N GLN A 164 -12.56 -19.77 0.20
CA GLN A 164 -12.23 -20.44 -1.07
C GLN A 164 -11.07 -21.45 -0.92
N GLY A 165 -10.51 -21.60 0.29
CA GLY A 165 -9.41 -22.54 0.55
C GLY A 165 -8.06 -22.11 -0.05
N CYS A 166 -7.91 -20.84 -0.44
CA CYS A 166 -6.68 -20.32 -1.02
C CYS A 166 -5.72 -19.82 0.08
N ALA A 167 -4.41 -19.99 -0.12
CA ALA A 167 -3.39 -19.59 0.86
C ALA A 167 -3.13 -18.07 0.91
N GLY A 168 -3.75 -17.31 0.00
CA GLY A 168 -3.41 -15.92 -0.29
C GLY A 168 -2.08 -15.79 -1.04
N VAL A 169 -1.54 -14.58 -1.06
CA VAL A 169 -0.23 -14.29 -1.63
C VAL A 169 0.88 -14.90 -0.77
N GLY A 170 1.74 -15.72 -1.39
CA GLY A 170 2.99 -16.16 -0.78
C GLY A 170 3.97 -15.00 -0.74
N ALA A 171 4.60 -14.72 0.40
CA ALA A 171 5.57 -13.64 0.49
C ALA A 171 6.90 -14.11 1.08
N ARG A 172 7.99 -13.58 0.54
CA ARG A 172 9.36 -13.83 1.01
C ARG A 172 10.12 -12.52 1.17
N ILE A 173 11.02 -12.46 2.14
CA ILE A 173 12.01 -11.38 2.26
C ILE A 173 13.30 -11.85 1.58
N ALA A 174 13.81 -11.05 0.67
CA ALA A 174 15.15 -11.19 0.12
C ALA A 174 16.13 -10.38 0.97
N ALA A 175 16.99 -11.09 1.71
CA ALA A 175 18.11 -10.49 2.42
C ALA A 175 19.37 -10.58 1.56
N VAL A 176 19.93 -9.44 1.24
CA VAL A 176 21.19 -9.32 0.51
C VAL A 176 22.24 -8.74 1.47
N PRO A 177 23.46 -9.31 1.52
CA PRO A 177 24.58 -8.66 2.19
C PRO A 177 24.81 -7.24 1.65
N PRO A 178 25.44 -6.34 2.43
CA PRO A 178 25.74 -4.99 1.95
C PRO A 178 26.44 -4.99 0.59
N VAL A 179 25.79 -4.37 -0.41
CA VAL A 179 26.34 -4.24 -1.76
C VAL A 179 27.29 -3.05 -1.80
N LEU A 180 28.59 -3.34 -1.68
CA LEU A 180 29.66 -2.33 -1.62
C LEU A 180 30.29 -2.01 -2.99
N GLY A 181 29.78 -2.59 -4.08
CA GLY A 181 30.30 -2.38 -5.43
C GLY A 181 29.86 -3.47 -6.40
N GLY A 182 30.59 -3.62 -7.50
CA GLY A 182 30.41 -4.74 -8.39
C GLY A 182 30.93 -6.03 -7.74
N GLY A 183 30.22 -7.14 -7.93
CA GLY A 183 30.58 -8.40 -7.31
C GLY A 183 29.47 -9.43 -7.35
N ARG A 184 29.70 -10.56 -6.66
CA ARG A 184 28.73 -11.64 -6.50
C ARG A 184 28.17 -11.61 -5.08
N TYR A 185 26.85 -11.62 -4.95
CA TYR A 185 26.13 -11.52 -3.69
C TYR A 185 25.13 -12.65 -3.56
N SER A 186 25.28 -13.47 -2.52
CA SER A 186 24.28 -14.50 -2.18
C SER A 186 23.03 -13.84 -1.60
N VAL A 187 21.86 -14.20 -2.12
CA VAL A 187 20.56 -13.71 -1.64
C VAL A 187 19.84 -14.83 -0.91
N SER A 188 19.52 -14.58 0.35
CA SER A 188 18.73 -15.51 1.16
C SER A 188 17.27 -15.11 1.11
N LEU A 189 16.39 -16.06 0.77
CA LEU A 189 14.95 -15.88 0.81
C LEU A 189 14.38 -16.46 2.11
N TYR A 190 13.64 -15.64 2.86
CA TYR A 190 12.98 -16.05 4.10
C TYR A 190 11.47 -15.92 3.96
N GLU A 191 10.72 -16.92 4.43
CA GLU A 191 9.26 -16.84 4.43
C GLU A 191 8.79 -15.65 5.26
N PHE A 192 7.92 -14.82 4.67
CA PHE A 192 7.33 -13.67 5.32
C PHE A 192 5.82 -13.83 5.34
N THR A 193 5.29 -14.21 6.49
CA THR A 193 3.87 -14.50 6.65
C THR A 193 3.29 -13.76 7.86
N SER A 194 1.99 -13.47 7.80
CA SER A 194 1.25 -12.90 8.91
C SER A 194 0.02 -13.74 9.18
N LYS A 195 -0.30 -13.95 10.47
CA LYS A 195 -1.53 -14.62 10.87
C LYS A 195 -2.70 -13.65 10.68
N ALA A 196 -3.77 -14.12 10.04
CA ALA A 196 -5.06 -13.48 10.10
C ALA A 196 -5.82 -14.08 11.30
N PHE A 197 -6.36 -13.25 12.18
CA PHE A 197 -7.26 -13.71 13.23
C PHE A 197 -8.69 -13.63 12.72
N PHE A 198 -9.53 -14.59 13.12
CA PHE A 198 -10.95 -14.63 12.75
C PHE A 198 -11.78 -13.70 13.66
N GLU A 199 -11.46 -12.41 13.62
CA GLU A 199 -12.22 -11.35 14.27
C GLU A 199 -12.56 -10.28 13.24
N PHE A 200 -13.73 -9.64 13.39
CA PHE A 200 -14.07 -8.54 12.49
C PHE A 200 -13.05 -7.41 12.70
N PRO A 201 -12.32 -6.97 11.66
CA PRO A 201 -11.22 -6.02 11.83
C PRO A 201 -11.62 -4.69 12.49
N LEU A 202 -12.90 -4.30 12.41
CA LEU A 202 -13.43 -3.09 13.01
C LEU A 202 -14.27 -3.38 14.27
N LYS A 203 -13.80 -2.94 15.43
CA LYS A 203 -14.57 -3.05 16.69
C LYS A 203 -15.92 -2.31 16.64
N SER A 204 -15.98 -1.18 15.93
CA SER A 204 -17.17 -0.33 15.83
C SER A 204 -17.28 0.34 14.47
N LEU A 205 -18.52 0.51 13.98
CA LEU A 205 -18.85 1.30 12.78
C LEU A 205 -19.27 2.74 13.12
N ALA A 206 -19.19 3.13 14.40
CA ALA A 206 -19.51 4.48 14.87
C ALA A 206 -18.41 5.52 14.58
N PHE A 207 -17.62 5.33 13.51
CA PHE A 207 -16.59 6.28 13.13
C PHE A 207 -17.18 7.48 12.38
N LYS A 208 -16.56 8.66 12.48
CA LYS A 208 -16.96 9.87 11.73
C LYS A 208 -15.90 10.18 10.67
N PRO A 209 -16.19 11.00 9.66
CA PRO A 209 -15.18 11.56 8.75
C PRO A 209 -13.86 11.95 9.42
N THR A 210 -13.96 12.69 10.52
CA THR A 210 -12.81 13.21 11.25
C THR A 210 -12.00 12.13 11.96
N HIS A 211 -12.53 10.92 12.18
CA HIS A 211 -11.79 9.83 12.82
C HIS A 211 -10.74 9.19 11.90
N PHE A 212 -10.76 9.49 10.60
CA PHE A 212 -9.69 9.12 9.67
C PHE A 212 -8.44 9.99 9.83
N VAL A 213 -8.53 11.09 10.58
CA VAL A 213 -7.42 11.99 10.86
C VAL A 213 -7.16 12.02 12.37
N LEU A 214 -5.89 11.84 12.75
CA LEU A 214 -5.40 11.90 14.13
C LEU A 214 -4.73 13.25 14.45
N SER A 215 -4.41 14.06 13.44
CA SER A 215 -3.92 15.42 13.65
C SER A 215 -5.00 16.28 14.31
N PRO A 216 -4.61 17.19 15.22
CA PRO A 216 -5.53 18.20 15.71
C PRO A 216 -5.98 19.11 14.56
N LEU A 217 -7.27 19.39 14.50
CA LEU A 217 -7.90 20.28 13.53
C LEU A 217 -8.71 21.33 14.29
N GLY A 218 -8.66 22.58 13.84
CA GLY A 218 -9.60 23.61 14.29
C GLY A 218 -11.03 23.31 13.84
N ASP A 219 -12.01 23.95 14.47
CA ASP A 219 -13.44 23.64 14.23
C ASP A 219 -13.87 23.84 12.77
N GLU A 220 -13.37 24.89 12.11
CA GLU A 220 -13.64 25.16 10.69
C GLU A 220 -13.06 24.06 9.79
N ALA A 221 -11.77 23.76 9.91
CA ALA A 221 -11.11 22.69 9.15
C ALA A 221 -11.76 21.32 9.39
N LYS A 222 -12.23 21.08 10.62
CA LYS A 222 -12.96 19.86 10.98
C LYS A 222 -14.33 19.80 10.32
N ALA A 223 -15.06 20.90 10.25
CA ALA A 223 -16.36 20.99 9.58
C ALA A 223 -16.22 20.79 8.06
N GLU A 224 -15.25 21.44 7.43
CA GLU A 224 -14.96 21.25 6.01
C GLU A 224 -14.59 19.80 5.69
N LEU A 225 -13.70 19.19 6.48
CA LEU A 225 -13.31 17.79 6.29
C LEU A 225 -14.50 16.85 6.50
N ALA A 226 -15.36 17.17 7.46
CA ALA A 226 -16.54 16.37 7.73
C ALA A 226 -17.52 16.40 6.55
N GLU A 227 -17.73 17.55 5.93
CA GLU A 227 -18.61 17.68 4.77
C GLU A 227 -17.98 17.03 3.53
N GLU A 228 -16.70 17.28 3.25
CA GLU A 228 -15.98 16.70 2.11
C GLU A 228 -16.01 15.16 2.10
N LEU A 229 -15.80 14.53 3.27
CA LEU A 229 -15.73 13.08 3.37
C LEU A 229 -17.07 12.43 3.75
N LYS A 230 -18.15 13.20 3.86
CA LYS A 230 -19.47 12.71 4.31
C LYS A 230 -20.01 11.59 3.45
N GLU A 231 -20.03 11.79 2.13
CA GLU A 231 -20.52 10.83 1.17
C GLU A 231 -19.67 9.55 1.17
N PRO A 232 -18.34 9.58 0.97
CA PRO A 232 -17.57 8.35 0.87
C PRO A 232 -17.53 7.59 2.20
N VAL A 233 -17.55 8.28 3.35
CA VAL A 233 -17.69 7.63 4.67
C VAL A 233 -19.05 6.98 4.83
N GLY A 234 -20.13 7.64 4.38
CA GLY A 234 -21.48 7.07 4.40
C GLY A 234 -21.59 5.82 3.53
N ARG A 235 -21.00 5.85 2.32
CA ARG A 235 -20.93 4.68 1.44
C ARG A 235 -20.13 3.54 2.06
N LEU A 236 -18.92 3.81 2.54
CA LEU A 236 -18.08 2.81 3.20
C LEU A 236 -18.79 2.17 4.40
N LYS A 237 -19.46 2.96 5.25
CA LYS A 237 -20.21 2.45 6.40
C LYS A 237 -21.32 1.49 6.02
N ARG A 238 -22.11 1.80 4.98
CA ARG A 238 -23.19 0.93 4.53
C ARG A 238 -22.65 -0.45 4.12
N ILE A 239 -21.58 -0.47 3.35
CA ILE A 239 -20.95 -1.71 2.88
C ILE A 239 -20.31 -2.49 4.06
N LEU A 240 -19.65 -1.79 4.98
CA LEU A 240 -19.08 -2.42 6.17
C LEU A 240 -20.14 -2.92 7.16
N ALA A 241 -21.36 -2.36 7.16
CA ALA A 241 -22.46 -2.86 7.96
C ALA A 241 -22.88 -4.26 7.48
N GLU A 242 -23.02 -4.44 6.16
CA GLU A 242 -23.27 -5.76 5.56
C GLU A 242 -22.14 -6.75 5.89
N ALA A 243 -20.87 -6.32 5.75
CA ALA A 243 -19.71 -7.13 6.13
C ALA A 243 -19.78 -7.60 7.58
N ARG A 244 -20.19 -6.71 8.49
CA ARG A 244 -20.31 -7.02 9.92
C ARG A 244 -21.45 -7.98 10.22
N LEU A 245 -22.61 -7.80 9.58
CA LEU A 245 -23.75 -8.70 9.74
C LEU A 245 -23.40 -10.10 9.24
N ALA A 246 -22.82 -10.20 8.04
CA ALA A 246 -22.38 -11.47 7.46
C ALA A 246 -21.33 -12.18 8.33
N PHE A 247 -20.33 -11.44 8.81
CA PHE A 247 -19.33 -12.00 9.72
C PHE A 247 -19.95 -12.47 11.05
N ASN A 248 -20.86 -11.68 11.63
CA ASN A 248 -21.54 -12.05 12.87
C ASN A 248 -22.39 -13.32 12.69
N ALA A 249 -23.06 -13.48 11.54
CA ALA A 249 -23.81 -14.69 11.23
C ALA A 249 -22.90 -15.94 11.27
N LEU A 250 -21.67 -15.85 10.74
CA LEU A 250 -20.68 -16.92 10.87
C LEU A 250 -20.18 -17.09 12.31
N LYS A 251 -19.74 -16.01 12.94
CA LYS A 251 -19.13 -16.02 14.28
C LYS A 251 -20.08 -16.60 15.34
N TYR A 252 -21.37 -16.30 15.25
CA TYR A 252 -22.38 -16.75 16.21
C TYR A 252 -23.13 -18.00 15.77
N ASN A 253 -22.66 -18.69 14.72
CA ASN A 253 -23.27 -19.91 14.19
C ASN A 253 -24.77 -19.74 13.84
N VAL A 254 -25.10 -18.62 13.19
CA VAL A 254 -26.41 -18.32 12.62
C VAL A 254 -26.30 -18.20 11.08
N PRO A 255 -25.78 -19.24 10.38
CA PRO A 255 -25.53 -19.16 8.94
C PRO A 255 -26.81 -19.02 8.11
N LEU A 256 -27.97 -19.40 8.67
CA LEU A 256 -29.27 -19.22 8.01
C LEU A 256 -29.49 -17.75 7.59
N ALA A 257 -29.02 -16.79 8.40
CA ALA A 257 -29.12 -15.36 8.09
C ALA A 257 -28.44 -14.96 6.76
N LEU A 258 -27.45 -15.73 6.29
CA LEU A 258 -26.78 -15.48 5.01
C LEU A 258 -27.65 -15.82 3.79
N TYR A 259 -28.71 -16.64 3.98
CA TYR A 259 -29.64 -17.02 2.92
C TYR A 259 -30.88 -16.11 2.84
N HIS A 260 -31.03 -15.20 3.80
CA HIS A 260 -32.15 -14.27 3.91
C HIS A 260 -31.66 -12.86 3.56
N GLU A 261 -31.93 -12.40 2.34
CA GLU A 261 -31.47 -11.10 1.83
C GLU A 261 -32.00 -9.92 2.65
N GLU A 262 -33.12 -10.10 3.33
CA GLU A 262 -33.71 -9.16 4.29
C GLU A 262 -32.88 -8.98 5.57
N VAL A 263 -31.99 -9.94 5.88
CA VAL A 263 -31.08 -9.91 7.04
C VAL A 263 -29.65 -9.57 6.61
N VAL A 264 -29.14 -10.21 5.55
CA VAL A 264 -27.79 -9.98 5.02
C VAL A 264 -27.85 -9.89 3.50
N ASN A 265 -27.59 -8.71 2.94
CA ASN A 265 -27.67 -8.51 1.49
C ASN A 265 -26.28 -8.65 0.83
N LEU A 266 -25.75 -9.87 0.77
CA LEU A 266 -24.46 -10.15 0.13
C LEU A 266 -24.45 -9.84 -1.38
N LYS A 267 -25.59 -10.04 -2.07
CA LYS A 267 -25.71 -9.77 -3.52
C LYS A 267 -25.61 -8.28 -3.85
N GLY A 268 -26.25 -7.43 -3.03
CA GLY A 268 -26.22 -5.98 -3.16
C GLY A 268 -24.95 -5.33 -2.60
N ALA A 269 -24.15 -6.07 -1.84
CA ALA A 269 -22.91 -5.59 -1.27
C ALA A 269 -21.78 -5.58 -2.32
N ASP A 270 -21.15 -4.42 -2.51
CA ASP A 270 -20.03 -4.25 -3.42
C ASP A 270 -18.74 -3.87 -2.68
N PRO A 271 -17.86 -4.84 -2.37
CA PRO A 271 -16.57 -4.58 -1.74
C PRO A 271 -15.68 -3.62 -2.54
N ALA A 272 -15.76 -3.66 -3.88
CA ALA A 272 -14.96 -2.80 -4.75
C ALA A 272 -15.40 -1.34 -4.58
N ALA A 273 -16.71 -1.07 -4.60
CA ALA A 273 -17.26 0.24 -4.22
C ALA A 273 -16.81 0.71 -2.83
N GLY A 274 -16.68 -0.21 -1.87
CA GLY A 274 -16.19 0.11 -0.52
C GLY A 274 -14.71 0.49 -0.54
N LEU A 275 -13.89 -0.21 -1.33
CA LEU A 275 -12.48 0.11 -1.49
C LEU A 275 -12.28 1.44 -2.20
N GLU A 276 -13.08 1.74 -3.23
CA GLU A 276 -13.08 3.05 -3.89
C GLU A 276 -13.50 4.18 -2.94
N ALA A 277 -14.51 3.95 -2.10
CA ALA A 277 -14.88 4.91 -1.05
C ALA A 277 -13.72 5.13 -0.06
N LEU A 278 -13.01 4.07 0.33
CA LEU A 278 -11.84 4.17 1.21
C LEU A 278 -10.68 4.93 0.55
N ARG A 279 -10.41 4.68 -0.74
CA ARG A 279 -9.41 5.44 -1.53
C ARG A 279 -9.80 6.92 -1.63
N ALA A 280 -11.07 7.21 -1.85
CA ALA A 280 -11.58 8.59 -1.89
C ALA A 280 -11.41 9.31 -0.55
N ILE A 281 -11.62 8.61 0.58
CA ILE A 281 -11.37 9.16 1.92
C ILE A 281 -9.89 9.51 2.11
N VAL A 282 -8.99 8.57 1.81
CA VAL A 282 -7.55 8.77 1.96
C VAL A 282 -7.06 9.88 1.03
N ALA A 283 -7.53 9.92 -0.22
CA ALA A 283 -7.22 10.99 -1.17
C ALA A 283 -7.74 12.34 -0.69
N GLY A 284 -8.93 12.41 -0.09
CA GLY A 284 -9.48 13.65 0.49
C GLY A 284 -8.66 14.18 1.65
N VAL A 285 -8.11 13.31 2.49
CA VAL A 285 -7.15 13.72 3.52
C VAL A 285 -5.84 14.22 2.89
N GLU A 286 -5.31 13.52 1.88
CA GLU A 286 -4.05 13.92 1.22
C GLU A 286 -4.17 15.25 0.45
N ARG A 287 -5.35 15.59 -0.09
CA ARG A 287 -5.59 16.90 -0.73
C ARG A 287 -5.39 18.08 0.22
N ARG A 288 -5.46 17.87 1.54
CA ARG A 288 -5.20 18.89 2.55
C ARG A 288 -3.72 19.06 2.89
N LYS A 289 -2.82 18.34 2.21
CA LYS A 289 -1.39 18.59 2.32
C LYS A 289 -1.08 20.04 1.96
N ARG A 290 -0.08 20.62 2.62
CA ARG A 290 0.44 21.94 2.27
C ARG A 290 1.84 21.78 1.69
N VAL A 291 2.04 22.33 0.51
CA VAL A 291 3.35 22.39 -0.16
C VAL A 291 3.76 23.85 -0.16
N LEU A 292 4.90 24.15 0.46
CA LEU A 292 5.41 25.51 0.65
C LEU A 292 6.85 25.56 0.16
N VAL A 293 7.24 26.71 -0.40
CA VAL A 293 8.64 27.01 -0.71
C VAL A 293 9.05 28.24 0.07
N GLU A 294 9.99 28.07 1.01
CA GLU A 294 10.44 29.12 1.93
C GLU A 294 11.96 29.25 1.81
N GLY A 295 12.47 30.36 1.27
CA GLY A 295 13.91 30.58 1.15
C GLY A 295 14.65 29.53 0.31
N GLY A 296 14.02 29.02 -0.76
CA GLY A 296 14.58 27.95 -1.61
C GLY A 296 14.51 26.55 -1.00
N ARG A 297 13.82 26.38 0.14
CA ARG A 297 13.56 25.09 0.78
C ARG A 297 12.11 24.66 0.54
N LEU A 298 11.93 23.39 0.19
CA LEU A 298 10.62 22.75 0.07
C LEU A 298 10.15 22.28 1.46
N VAL A 299 8.91 22.61 1.82
CA VAL A 299 8.25 22.11 3.04
C VAL A 299 6.91 21.48 2.67
N VAL A 300 6.74 20.21 2.98
CA VAL A 300 5.50 19.46 2.75
C VAL A 300 4.92 19.03 4.09
N ARG A 301 3.71 19.51 4.41
CA ARG A 301 3.00 19.19 5.66
C ARG A 301 1.78 18.34 5.38
N ARG A 302 1.62 17.24 6.12
CA ARG A 302 0.49 16.31 5.98
C ARG A 302 -0.27 16.11 7.29
N LEU A 303 -1.57 15.89 7.15
CA LEU A 303 -2.40 15.43 8.27
C LEU A 303 -2.09 13.95 8.56
N ARG A 304 -2.00 13.58 9.83
CA ARG A 304 -1.78 12.20 10.26
C ARG A 304 -3.05 11.40 10.05
N LEU A 305 -2.99 10.37 9.22
CA LEU A 305 -4.02 9.39 8.99
C LEU A 305 -4.13 8.39 10.14
N ASN A 306 -5.35 7.94 10.40
CA ASN A 306 -5.62 6.80 11.25
C ASN A 306 -5.39 5.51 10.46
N ARG A 307 -4.12 5.08 10.37
CA ARG A 307 -3.72 3.83 9.67
C ARG A 307 -4.55 2.63 10.09
N ALA A 308 -4.82 2.47 11.39
CA ALA A 308 -5.57 1.34 11.90
C ALA A 308 -6.99 1.30 11.31
N LEU A 309 -7.68 2.45 11.25
CA LEU A 309 -9.01 2.52 10.65
C LEU A 309 -8.99 2.23 9.15
N VAL A 310 -8.00 2.77 8.42
CA VAL A 310 -7.86 2.54 6.97
C VAL A 310 -7.59 1.07 6.66
N VAL A 311 -6.57 0.49 7.29
CA VAL A 311 -6.20 -0.91 7.07
C VAL A 311 -7.34 -1.84 7.48
N ASN A 312 -7.93 -1.65 8.66
CA ASN A 312 -8.99 -2.53 9.13
C ASN A 312 -10.26 -2.43 8.26
N ALA A 313 -10.59 -1.24 7.74
CA ALA A 313 -11.68 -1.11 6.77
C ALA A 313 -11.41 -1.92 5.50
N ALA A 314 -10.20 -1.85 4.94
CA ALA A 314 -9.81 -2.67 3.78
C ALA A 314 -9.87 -4.17 4.08
N LEU A 315 -9.38 -4.61 5.25
CA LEU A 315 -9.44 -6.01 5.66
C LEU A 315 -10.90 -6.50 5.83
N SER A 316 -11.80 -5.67 6.37
CA SER A 316 -13.22 -5.98 6.45
C SER A 316 -13.87 -6.12 5.07
N LEU A 317 -13.45 -5.31 4.10
CA LEU A 317 -13.92 -5.40 2.71
C LEU A 317 -13.43 -6.68 2.02
N ALA A 318 -12.17 -7.08 2.24
CA ALA A 318 -11.65 -8.35 1.74
C ALA A 318 -12.46 -9.55 2.27
N LEU A 319 -12.76 -9.55 3.57
CA LEU A 319 -13.58 -10.60 4.16
C LEU A 319 -14.99 -10.66 3.54
N LEU A 320 -15.62 -9.49 3.32
CA LEU A 320 -16.91 -9.42 2.63
C LEU A 320 -16.83 -9.97 1.19
N GLU A 321 -15.73 -9.71 0.47
CA GLU A 321 -15.50 -10.27 -0.86
C GLU A 321 -15.48 -11.79 -0.83
N SER A 322 -14.74 -12.39 0.11
CA SER A 322 -14.71 -13.84 0.30
C SER A 322 -16.10 -14.42 0.61
N LEU A 323 -16.88 -13.75 1.46
CA LEU A 323 -18.25 -14.15 1.81
C LEU A 323 -19.17 -14.11 0.60
N ARG A 324 -19.09 -13.03 -0.18
CA ARG A 324 -19.91 -12.85 -1.38
C ARG A 324 -19.57 -13.88 -2.45
N GLU A 325 -18.28 -14.14 -2.67
CA GLU A 325 -17.83 -15.15 -3.64
C GLU A 325 -18.27 -16.55 -3.23
N PHE A 326 -18.12 -16.91 -1.94
CA PHE A 326 -18.60 -18.19 -1.41
C PHE A 326 -20.10 -18.36 -1.62
N TYR A 327 -20.88 -17.32 -1.32
CA TYR A 327 -22.33 -17.33 -1.51
C TYR A 327 -22.73 -17.42 -3.01
N SER A 328 -21.99 -16.75 -3.89
CA SER A 328 -22.28 -16.71 -5.33
C SER A 328 -21.89 -17.98 -6.08
N ALA A 329 -20.87 -18.71 -5.61
CA ALA A 329 -20.44 -19.97 -6.20
C ALA A 329 -21.49 -21.08 -6.09
N GLY A 330 -22.53 -20.88 -5.28
CA GLY A 330 -23.56 -21.88 -5.02
C GLY A 330 -23.02 -22.96 -4.09
N VAL A 331 -23.71 -23.18 -2.98
CA VAL A 331 -23.65 -24.50 -2.36
C VAL A 331 -24.35 -25.42 -3.37
N GLU A 332 -23.66 -26.40 -3.95
CA GLU A 332 -24.18 -27.38 -4.92
C GLU A 332 -25.29 -28.29 -4.32
N GLY A 333 -26.23 -27.76 -3.55
CA GLY A 333 -27.20 -28.54 -2.77
C GLY A 333 -28.55 -27.87 -2.57
N THR A 334 -28.95 -26.94 -3.44
CA THR A 334 -30.32 -26.41 -3.49
C THR A 334 -30.90 -26.63 -4.88
N GLU A 335 -31.28 -27.88 -5.15
CA GLU A 335 -32.54 -28.24 -5.80
C GLU A 335 -33.25 -29.28 -4.90
#